data_AF-A0A8C5I1Z9-F1
#
_entry.id   AF-A0A8C5I1Z9-F1
#
_cell.length_a   1.000
_cell.length_b   1.000
_cell.length_c   1.000
_cell.angle_alpha   90.00
_cell.angle_beta   90.00
_cell.angle_gamma   90.00
#
_symmetry.space_group_name_H-M   'P 1'
#
loop_
_entity.id
_entity.type
_entity.pdbx_description
1 polymer ?
#
loop_
_entity_poly.entity_id
_entity_poly.type
_entity_poly.pdbx_seq_one_letter_code
_entity_poly.pdbx_strand_id
1 'polypeptide(L)'
;LDHLQPSLRKLSLLKGEYKKRGLCYSRMIFTYSVIFLLIQIFEDIGHDVLKAAFEGFNVCIFAYGQSGSGKSYTMMGHKEDQGLIPRVCEGLFLETSRGKTDAPLVPILFHFCIISYLEIYNEHVLDLLKTRSPFTVGGRLRVREHPKDGPYVENLSKIAVNNYNELKDLIAVGDNNRTTASTDMNDVSSRSHAIFTIMLTQVLSKINLVDLAGSERVDSSQTKGSRLKEGANINKSLVTLGSVISALALKMYVFCVVVPILSKQCSPSGVSADMSVGVQSTKKKQLYIPYRNSVLTWLLKDSLGGNAMTTMIATISPADLNYMETLTTLRYASRVKNIQNSPTVNEDGSMKTSQLQAEVLKLQKQLEEATQVPIVKGQQECKTPFEQSFKG
;
A
#
# COMPACT_ATOMS: atom_id res chain seq x y z
N LEU A 1 10.27 -24.01 -30.06
CA LEU A 1 9.85 -22.60 -30.07
C LEU A 1 8.94 -22.26 -31.26
N ASP A 2 8.87 -23.07 -32.31
CA ASP A 2 8.04 -22.81 -33.52
C ASP A 2 6.62 -23.42 -33.51
N HIS A 3 6.17 -24.03 -32.40
CA HIS A 3 4.87 -24.71 -32.32
C HIS A 3 3.79 -23.98 -31.50
N LEU A 4 4.04 -22.74 -31.06
CA LEU A 4 3.01 -21.93 -30.39
C LEU A 4 2.12 -21.21 -31.42
N GLN A 5 0.81 -21.40 -31.32
CA GLN A 5 -0.18 -20.85 -32.25
C GLN A 5 -0.03 -19.32 -32.44
N PRO A 6 -0.07 -18.81 -33.69
CA PRO A 6 0.00 -17.37 -33.98
C PRO A 6 -1.08 -16.50 -33.31
N SER A 7 -2.21 -17.10 -32.89
CA SER A 7 -3.30 -16.41 -32.18
C SER A 7 -2.92 -15.88 -30.80
N LEU A 8 -1.87 -16.42 -30.16
CA LEU A 8 -1.35 -15.93 -28.88
C LEU A 8 -0.43 -14.71 -29.01
N ARG A 9 -0.01 -14.33 -30.24
CA ARG A 9 0.92 -13.21 -30.48
C ARG A 9 0.25 -11.82 -30.52
N LYS A 10 -1.07 -11.73 -30.42
CA LYS A 10 -1.78 -10.45 -30.41
C LYS A 10 -2.35 -10.17 -29.02
N LEU A 11 -1.54 -9.57 -28.16
CA LEU A 11 -2.05 -8.88 -26.99
C LEU A 11 -1.66 -7.40 -27.05
N SER A 12 -2.64 -6.58 -27.38
CA SER A 12 -2.50 -5.14 -27.57
C SER A 12 -2.39 -4.42 -26.23
N LEU A 13 -1.38 -3.56 -26.09
CA LEU A 13 -1.35 -2.45 -25.13
C LEU A 13 -2.61 -1.59 -25.33
N LEU A 14 -3.59 -1.71 -24.43
CA LEU A 14 -4.70 -0.77 -24.36
C LEU A 14 -4.24 0.49 -23.60
N LYS A 15 -3.64 1.44 -24.31
CA LYS A 15 -3.42 2.81 -23.81
C LYS A 15 -4.77 3.52 -23.72
N GLY A 16 -5.29 3.72 -22.50
CA GLY A 16 -6.41 4.62 -22.25
C GLY A 16 -5.92 6.06 -22.11
N GLU A 17 -6.45 6.98 -22.91
CA GLU A 17 -6.11 8.41 -22.83
C GLU A 17 -6.61 9.08 -21.55
N TYR A 18 -5.80 9.99 -21.01
CA TYR A 18 -6.16 10.90 -19.94
C TYR A 18 -7.14 11.97 -20.47
N LYS A 19 -8.43 11.87 -20.16
CA LYS A 19 -9.33 13.03 -20.30
C LYS A 19 -9.32 13.85 -19.01
N LYS A 20 -8.75 15.06 -19.10
CA LYS A 20 -8.96 16.15 -18.13
C LYS A 20 -10.46 16.49 -18.08
N ARG A 21 -11.21 15.78 -17.22
CA ARG A 21 -12.53 16.16 -16.66
C ARG A 21 -12.97 15.08 -15.66
N GLY A 22 -12.56 15.23 -14.41
CA GLY A 22 -13.28 14.74 -13.21
C GLY A 22 -13.49 13.24 -12.98
N LEU A 23 -13.09 12.35 -13.89
CA LEU A 23 -13.23 10.89 -13.74
C LEU A 23 -11.90 10.21 -14.07
N CYS A 24 -11.18 9.78 -13.04
CA CYS A 24 -9.91 9.08 -13.17
C CYS A 24 -10.19 7.59 -13.49
N TYR A 25 -9.91 7.17 -14.72
CA TYR A 25 -9.87 5.75 -15.07
C TYR A 25 -8.53 5.18 -14.63
N SER A 26 -8.53 4.05 -13.92
CA SER A 26 -7.32 3.29 -13.60
C SER A 26 -6.64 2.87 -14.90
N ARG A 27 -5.43 3.37 -15.15
CA ARG A 27 -4.58 2.90 -16.25
C ARG A 27 -4.02 1.53 -15.86
N MET A 28 -4.21 0.51 -16.69
CA MET A 28 -3.67 -0.82 -16.43
C MET A 28 -3.16 -1.46 -17.72
N ILE A 29 -1.86 -1.76 -17.75
CA ILE A 29 -1.18 -2.38 -18.88
C ILE A 29 -1.15 -3.89 -18.64
N PHE A 30 -1.64 -4.65 -19.62
CA PHE A 30 -1.54 -6.12 -19.66
C PHE A 30 -0.28 -6.51 -20.44
N THR A 31 0.46 -7.51 -19.96
CA THR A 31 1.44 -8.24 -20.79
C THR A 31 1.21 -9.74 -20.61
N TYR A 32 0.80 -10.40 -21.69
CA TYR A 32 0.64 -11.84 -21.76
C TYR A 32 1.78 -12.35 -22.66
N SER A 33 2.59 -13.25 -22.12
CA SER A 33 3.54 -14.15 -22.77
C SER A 33 4.11 -13.74 -24.13
N VAL A 34 4.94 -12.68 -24.17
CA VAL A 34 6.17 -12.61 -24.99
C VAL A 34 7.14 -11.78 -24.15
N ILE A 35 8.40 -12.22 -24.03
CA ILE A 35 9.46 -11.59 -23.25
C ILE A 35 9.47 -10.07 -23.49
N PHE A 36 9.03 -9.28 -22.51
CA PHE A 36 9.40 -7.87 -22.45
C PHE A 36 10.75 -7.82 -21.75
N LEU A 37 11.74 -7.18 -22.38
CA LEU A 37 12.96 -6.81 -21.70
C LEU A 37 12.58 -5.92 -20.51
N LEU A 38 13.20 -6.08 -19.34
CA LEU A 38 12.90 -5.25 -18.16
C LEU A 38 13.00 -3.74 -18.46
N ILE A 39 13.85 -3.39 -19.43
CA ILE A 39 13.98 -2.05 -20.00
C ILE A 39 12.63 -1.51 -20.50
N GLN A 40 11.88 -2.28 -21.29
CA GLN A 40 10.60 -1.84 -21.86
C GLN A 40 9.54 -1.65 -20.77
N ILE A 41 9.55 -2.48 -19.74
CA ILE A 41 8.65 -2.33 -18.58
C ILE A 41 8.91 -0.98 -17.88
N PHE A 42 10.17 -0.59 -17.72
CA PHE A 42 10.52 0.70 -17.15
C PHE A 42 10.15 1.87 -18.08
N GLU A 43 10.39 1.76 -19.38
CA GLU A 43 10.01 2.82 -20.34
C GLU A 43 8.49 3.07 -20.34
N ASP A 44 7.69 2.02 -20.24
CA ASP A 44 6.23 2.11 -20.28
C ASP A 44 5.59 2.56 -18.97
N ILE A 45 6.19 2.21 -17.82
CA ILE A 45 5.59 2.39 -16.49
C ILE A 45 6.41 3.32 -15.60
N GLY A 46 7.74 3.16 -15.59
CA GLY A 46 8.64 3.86 -14.69
C GLY A 46 8.64 5.38 -14.87
N HIS A 47 8.65 5.87 -16.11
CA HIS A 47 8.60 7.32 -16.37
C HIS A 47 7.29 7.96 -15.91
N ASP A 48 6.15 7.30 -16.16
CA ASP A 48 4.84 7.80 -15.75
C ASP A 48 4.70 7.81 -14.22
N VAL A 49 5.28 6.80 -13.55
CA VAL A 49 5.34 6.71 -12.08
C VAL A 49 6.15 7.85 -11.50
N LEU A 50 7.35 8.09 -12.03
CA LEU A 50 8.21 9.18 -11.57
C LEU A 50 7.52 10.53 -11.78
N LYS A 51 6.98 10.77 -12.99
CA LYS A 51 6.25 12.00 -13.29
C LYS A 51 5.10 12.24 -12.32
N ALA A 52 4.24 11.24 -12.10
CA ALA A 52 3.12 11.36 -11.15
C ALA A 52 3.60 11.63 -9.73
N ALA A 53 4.68 10.96 -9.28
CA ALA A 53 5.24 11.18 -7.96
C ALA A 53 5.80 12.61 -7.79
N PHE A 54 6.49 13.15 -8.79
CA PHE A 54 6.98 14.54 -8.78
C PHE A 54 5.86 15.58 -8.88
N GLU A 55 4.72 15.22 -9.49
CA GLU A 55 3.48 16.03 -9.48
C GLU A 55 2.74 15.96 -8.14
N GLY A 56 3.21 15.17 -7.17
CA GLY A 56 2.63 15.06 -5.82
C GLY A 56 1.56 13.98 -5.67
N PHE A 57 1.38 13.08 -6.65
CA PHE A 57 0.48 11.94 -6.51
C PHE A 57 1.12 10.79 -5.75
N ASN A 58 0.35 10.11 -4.91
CA ASN A 58 0.75 8.79 -4.43
C ASN A 58 0.67 7.78 -5.58
N VAL A 59 1.64 6.88 -5.66
CA VAL A 59 1.74 5.84 -6.69
C VAL A 59 1.92 4.49 -6.01
N CYS A 60 1.27 3.46 -6.56
CA CYS A 60 1.44 2.09 -6.13
C CYS A 60 1.63 1.18 -7.35
N ILE A 61 2.65 0.35 -7.34
CA ILE A 61 2.88 -0.70 -8.32
C ILE A 61 2.96 -2.02 -7.58
N PHE A 62 2.20 -3.02 -7.99
CA PHE A 62 2.32 -4.35 -7.41
C PHE A 62 2.40 -5.45 -8.47
N ALA A 63 3.34 -6.37 -8.29
CA ALA A 63 3.45 -7.57 -9.11
C ALA A 63 2.63 -8.71 -8.50
N TYR A 64 1.83 -9.38 -9.32
CA TYR A 64 0.94 -10.48 -8.92
C TYR A 64 1.08 -11.66 -9.89
N GLY A 65 1.02 -12.88 -9.39
CA GLY A 65 1.13 -14.11 -10.17
C GLY A 65 1.63 -15.29 -9.33
N GLN A 66 1.61 -16.49 -9.89
CA GLN A 66 2.12 -17.68 -9.21
C GLN A 66 3.63 -17.59 -8.93
N SER A 67 4.16 -18.42 -8.04
CA SER A 67 5.60 -18.56 -7.86
C SER A 67 6.28 -19.02 -9.16
N GLY A 68 7.45 -18.43 -9.43
CA GLY A 68 8.19 -18.64 -10.68
C GLY A 68 7.62 -17.90 -11.90
N SER A 69 6.54 -17.12 -11.80
CA SER A 69 5.98 -16.36 -12.94
C SER A 69 6.77 -15.11 -13.33
N GLY A 70 7.71 -14.66 -12.47
CA GLY A 70 8.56 -13.49 -12.74
C GLY A 70 8.28 -12.25 -11.90
N LYS A 71 7.49 -12.31 -10.81
CA LYS A 71 7.20 -11.14 -9.93
C LYS A 71 8.46 -10.42 -9.45
N SER A 72 9.33 -11.11 -8.72
CA SER A 72 10.57 -10.55 -8.18
C SER A 72 11.57 -10.19 -9.28
N TYR A 73 11.56 -10.92 -10.40
CA TYR A 73 12.36 -10.57 -11.59
C TYR A 73 11.91 -9.21 -12.19
N THR A 74 10.60 -8.97 -12.29
CA THR A 74 10.09 -7.67 -12.75
C THR A 74 10.35 -6.55 -11.75
N MET A 75 10.13 -6.79 -10.46
CA MET A 75 10.26 -5.74 -9.44
C MET A 75 11.71 -5.42 -9.12
N MET A 76 12.56 -6.42 -8.89
CA MET A 76 13.96 -6.23 -8.49
C MET A 76 14.95 -6.57 -9.62
N GLY A 77 14.69 -7.67 -10.35
CA GLY A 77 15.59 -8.18 -11.37
C GLY A 77 16.83 -8.86 -10.81
N HIS A 78 17.87 -8.94 -11.64
CA HIS A 78 19.18 -9.51 -11.31
C HIS A 78 20.29 -8.50 -11.60
N LYS A 79 21.54 -8.83 -11.22
CA LYS A 79 22.69 -7.93 -11.39
C LYS A 79 22.86 -7.44 -12.84
N GLU A 80 22.67 -8.33 -13.80
CA GLU A 80 22.84 -8.06 -15.24
C GLU A 80 21.59 -7.45 -15.89
N ASP A 81 20.40 -7.72 -15.35
CA ASP A 81 19.15 -7.16 -15.84
C ASP A 81 18.33 -6.63 -14.67
N GLN A 82 18.47 -5.32 -14.41
CA GLN A 82 17.83 -4.63 -13.30
C GLN A 82 16.32 -4.50 -13.55
N GLY A 83 15.52 -4.69 -12.50
CA GLY A 83 14.06 -4.56 -12.54
C GLY A 83 13.56 -3.13 -12.33
N LEU A 84 12.28 -3.02 -11.99
CA LEU A 84 11.58 -1.73 -11.87
C LEU A 84 12.07 -0.88 -10.69
N ILE A 85 12.28 -1.49 -9.50
CA ILE A 85 12.73 -0.80 -8.29
C ILE A 85 14.07 -0.09 -8.52
N PRO A 86 15.18 -0.78 -8.88
CA PRO A 86 16.47 -0.12 -9.09
C PRO A 86 16.42 0.96 -10.19
N ARG A 87 15.67 0.74 -11.27
CA ARG A 87 15.53 1.74 -12.36
C ARG A 87 14.71 2.96 -11.94
N VAL A 88 13.62 2.79 -11.17
CA VAL A 88 12.85 3.91 -10.59
C VAL A 88 13.72 4.70 -9.62
N CYS A 89 14.51 4.02 -8.80
CA CYS A 89 15.47 4.64 -7.88
C CYS A 89 16.54 5.46 -8.62
N GLU A 90 17.11 4.92 -9.70
CA GLU A 90 18.08 5.63 -10.55
C GLU A 90 17.44 6.84 -11.24
N GLY A 91 16.28 6.64 -11.87
CA GLY A 91 15.52 7.70 -12.54
C GLY A 91 15.12 8.84 -11.61
N LEU A 92 14.75 8.53 -10.36
CA LEU A 92 14.43 9.53 -9.34
C LEU A 92 15.58 10.52 -9.11
N PHE A 93 16.80 10.01 -8.93
CA PHE A 93 17.97 10.85 -8.67
C PHE A 93 18.49 11.54 -9.94
N LEU A 94 18.28 10.94 -11.11
CA LEU A 94 18.56 11.59 -12.39
C LEU A 94 17.66 12.81 -12.62
N GLU A 95 16.36 12.68 -12.37
CA GLU A 95 15.39 13.75 -12.58
C GLU A 95 15.59 14.90 -11.57
N THR A 96 15.93 14.55 -10.32
CA THR A 96 16.33 15.52 -9.28
C THR A 96 17.58 16.32 -9.69
N SER A 97 18.48 15.71 -10.46
CA SER A 97 19.70 16.37 -10.96
C SER A 97 19.44 17.29 -12.14
N ARG A 98 18.43 16.99 -12.98
CA ARG A 98 18.03 17.78 -14.14
C ARG A 98 17.25 19.04 -13.78
N GLY A 99 16.42 19.00 -12.75
CA GLY A 99 15.62 20.15 -12.29
C GLY A 99 16.41 21.32 -11.68
N LYS A 100 17.75 21.27 -11.68
CA LYS A 100 18.63 22.29 -11.08
C LYS A 100 18.92 23.50 -11.99
N THR A 101 18.36 23.59 -13.19
CA THR A 101 18.84 24.54 -14.21
C THR A 101 18.18 25.92 -14.25
N ASP A 102 16.99 26.17 -13.68
CA ASP A 102 16.27 27.44 -13.97
C ASP A 102 15.74 28.25 -12.77
N ALA A 103 16.18 28.00 -11.53
CA ALA A 103 15.84 28.90 -10.42
C ALA A 103 17.00 29.06 -9.42
N PRO A 104 17.29 30.29 -8.94
CA PRO A 104 18.39 30.54 -8.03
C PRO A 104 18.13 29.89 -6.66
N LEU A 105 18.98 28.91 -6.34
CA LEU A 105 19.42 28.48 -5.00
C LEU A 105 18.47 28.81 -3.83
N VAL A 106 17.40 28.01 -3.69
CA VAL A 106 16.96 27.66 -2.34
C VAL A 106 17.78 26.42 -1.95
N PRO A 107 18.44 26.39 -0.78
CA PRO A 107 19.23 25.25 -0.32
C PRO A 107 18.29 24.10 0.09
N ILE A 108 17.62 23.49 -0.88
CA ILE A 108 16.78 22.32 -0.65
C ILE A 108 17.60 21.13 -1.08
N LEU A 109 17.88 20.22 -0.14
CA LEU A 109 17.69 18.77 -0.31
C LEU A 109 18.34 17.92 0.80
N PHE A 110 18.54 18.44 2.02
CA PHE A 110 18.67 17.50 3.16
C PHE A 110 17.33 16.75 3.30
N HIS A 111 17.35 15.43 3.10
CA HIS A 111 16.20 14.52 3.26
C HIS A 111 15.08 14.63 2.21
N PHE A 112 15.40 14.83 0.94
CA PHE A 112 14.39 14.78 -0.14
C PHE A 112 13.66 13.46 -0.27
N CYS A 113 14.42 12.37 -0.10
CA CYS A 113 13.97 11.03 -0.33
C CYS A 113 14.09 10.25 0.97
N ILE A 114 12.97 9.70 1.44
CA ILE A 114 12.92 8.83 2.61
C ILE A 114 12.42 7.48 2.16
N ILE A 115 13.13 6.42 2.52
CA ILE A 115 12.74 5.06 2.18
C ILE A 115 12.35 4.24 3.40
N SER A 116 11.51 3.25 3.16
CA SER A 116 11.26 2.15 4.09
C SER A 116 11.09 0.86 3.31
N TYR A 117 11.58 -0.25 3.84
CA TYR A 117 11.45 -1.56 3.22
C TYR A 117 10.97 -2.57 4.26
N LEU A 118 9.86 -3.23 3.97
CA LEU A 118 9.27 -4.19 4.88
C LEU A 118 8.89 -5.48 4.17
N GLU A 119 8.80 -6.54 4.98
CA GLU A 119 8.30 -7.84 4.60
C GLU A 119 7.04 -8.16 5.43
N ILE A 120 6.03 -8.72 4.79
CA ILE A 120 4.85 -9.31 5.44
C ILE A 120 4.92 -10.81 5.23
N TYR A 121 5.16 -11.55 6.30
CA TYR A 121 5.18 -13.00 6.31
C TYR A 121 4.31 -13.51 7.43
N ASN A 122 3.38 -14.42 7.12
CA ASN A 122 2.47 -15.03 8.10
C ASN A 122 1.71 -13.97 8.93
N GLU A 123 1.22 -12.90 8.29
CA GLU A 123 0.51 -11.77 8.92
C GLU A 123 1.34 -10.99 9.96
N HIS A 124 2.67 -11.12 9.91
CA HIS A 124 3.61 -10.35 10.71
C HIS A 124 4.46 -9.45 9.83
N VAL A 125 4.69 -8.22 10.29
CA VAL A 125 5.51 -7.23 9.59
C VAL A 125 6.93 -7.26 10.14
N LEU A 126 7.91 -7.34 9.25
CA LEU A 126 9.33 -7.28 9.55
C LEU A 126 9.94 -6.06 8.87
N ASP A 127 10.84 -5.38 9.57
CA ASP A 127 11.65 -4.30 9.01
C ASP A 127 12.86 -4.88 8.29
N LEU A 128 12.97 -4.65 6.98
CA LEU A 128 14.09 -5.17 6.19
C LEU A 128 15.32 -4.26 6.26
N LEU A 129 15.23 -3.04 6.79
CA LEU A 129 16.36 -2.12 6.85
C LEU A 129 17.12 -2.14 8.19
N LYS A 130 16.63 -2.88 9.20
CA LYS A 130 17.35 -3.04 10.47
C LYS A 130 18.22 -4.30 10.46
N THR A 131 19.46 -4.16 10.95
CA THR A 131 20.29 -5.31 11.30
C THR A 131 19.60 -6.08 12.44
N ARG A 132 19.33 -7.36 12.24
CA ARG A 132 18.74 -8.22 13.29
C ARG A 132 19.70 -8.28 14.47
N SER A 133 19.36 -7.66 15.59
CA SER A 133 20.13 -7.85 16.82
C SER A 133 19.75 -9.21 17.45
N PRO A 134 20.72 -10.01 17.92
CA PRO A 134 20.44 -11.29 18.58
C PRO A 134 19.63 -11.14 19.88
N PHE A 135 19.52 -9.92 20.44
CA PHE A 135 18.77 -9.61 21.66
C PHE A 135 17.33 -9.15 21.40
N THR A 136 16.97 -8.77 20.18
CA THR A 136 15.56 -8.47 19.80
C THR A 136 14.84 -9.74 19.39
N VAL A 137 14.59 -10.62 20.36
CA VAL A 137 13.67 -11.74 20.22
C VAL A 137 12.25 -11.18 20.09
N GLY A 138 11.73 -11.11 18.87
CA GLY A 138 10.33 -10.71 18.61
C GLY A 138 10.10 -9.39 17.85
N GLY A 139 11.03 -8.97 16.98
CA GLY A 139 10.97 -7.75 16.14
C GLY A 139 9.85 -7.69 15.09
N ARG A 140 8.61 -8.06 15.46
CA ARG A 140 7.42 -7.94 14.64
C ARG A 140 6.80 -6.57 14.86
N LEU A 141 6.69 -5.79 13.79
CA LEU A 141 6.09 -4.47 13.84
C LEU A 141 4.56 -4.57 13.83
N ARG A 142 3.90 -3.61 14.49
CA ARG A 142 2.43 -3.53 14.56
C ARG A 142 1.91 -2.53 13.55
N VAL A 143 0.80 -2.88 12.89
CA VAL A 143 0.06 -1.94 12.05
C VAL A 143 -0.95 -1.17 12.90
N ARG A 144 -0.97 0.15 12.72
CA ARG A 144 -1.90 1.10 13.34
C ARG A 144 -2.57 1.91 12.23
N GLU A 145 -3.59 2.68 12.58
CA GLU A 145 -4.27 3.58 11.63
C GLU A 145 -4.38 4.97 12.23
N HIS A 146 -3.86 5.97 11.51
CA HIS A 146 -4.01 7.37 11.86
C HIS A 146 -5.30 7.91 11.20
N PRO A 147 -6.09 8.78 11.88
CA PRO A 147 -7.34 9.29 11.33
C PRO A 147 -7.20 10.03 9.99
N LYS A 148 -6.06 10.70 9.77
CA LYS A 148 -5.79 11.47 8.54
C LYS A 148 -4.93 10.70 7.54
N ASP A 149 -3.87 10.03 8.00
CA ASP A 149 -2.85 9.43 7.13
C ASP A 149 -3.10 7.95 6.82
N GLY A 150 -4.14 7.38 7.40
CA GLY A 150 -4.51 5.99 7.19
C GLY A 150 -3.55 5.00 7.87
N PRO A 151 -3.56 3.74 7.40
CA PRO A 151 -2.78 2.65 7.98
C PRO A 151 -1.26 2.86 7.87
N TYR A 152 -0.53 2.64 8.96
CA TYR A 152 0.92 2.75 9.03
C TYR A 152 1.53 1.69 9.95
N VAL A 153 2.82 1.42 9.75
CA VAL A 153 3.57 0.48 10.59
C VAL A 153 4.32 1.24 11.68
N GLU A 154 4.01 0.92 12.94
CA GLU A 154 4.67 1.50 14.10
C GLU A 154 6.14 1.03 14.16
N ASN A 155 7.07 1.97 14.42
CA ASN A 155 8.52 1.72 14.55
C ASN A 155 9.23 1.17 13.30
N LEU A 156 8.61 1.26 12.12
CA LEU A 156 9.25 0.96 10.84
C LEU A 156 10.35 2.00 10.54
N SER A 157 11.53 1.52 10.14
CA SER A 157 12.64 2.38 9.75
C SER A 157 12.27 3.26 8.57
N LYS A 158 12.56 4.55 8.71
CA LYS A 158 12.45 5.56 7.66
C LYS A 158 13.82 6.19 7.51
N ILE A 159 14.55 5.77 6.48
CA ILE A 159 15.93 6.20 6.27
C ILE A 159 15.92 7.25 5.17
N ALA A 160 16.44 8.43 5.48
CA ALA A 160 16.61 9.48 4.49
C ALA A 160 17.87 9.21 3.67
N VAL A 161 17.75 9.31 2.35
CA VAL A 161 18.82 9.01 1.39
C VAL A 161 19.10 10.24 0.54
N ASN A 162 20.38 10.51 0.29
CA ASN A 162 20.80 11.73 -0.42
C ASN A 162 21.36 11.45 -1.82
N ASN A 163 21.64 10.19 -2.14
CA ASN A 163 22.13 9.78 -3.45
C ASN A 163 21.71 8.35 -3.79
N TYR A 164 21.84 7.99 -5.07
CA TYR A 164 21.47 6.68 -5.57
C TYR A 164 22.32 5.53 -5.00
N ASN A 165 23.61 5.76 -4.71
CA ASN A 165 24.48 4.69 -4.19
C ASN A 165 24.05 4.24 -2.79
N GLU A 166 23.75 5.18 -1.90
CA GLU A 166 23.21 4.90 -0.57
C GLU A 166 21.87 4.14 -0.65
N LEU A 167 20.98 4.59 -1.54
CA LEU A 167 19.70 3.92 -1.80
C LEU A 167 19.90 2.48 -2.31
N LYS A 168 20.85 2.27 -3.22
CA LYS A 168 21.21 0.96 -3.76
C LYS A 168 21.76 0.01 -2.70
N ASP A 169 22.60 0.53 -1.80
CA ASP A 169 23.14 -0.26 -0.68
C ASP A 169 22.03 -0.68 0.28
N LEU A 170 21.07 0.20 0.57
CA LEU A 170 19.91 -0.12 1.43
C LEU A 170 18.97 -1.16 0.80
N ILE A 171 18.80 -1.13 -0.52
CA ILE A 171 18.07 -2.19 -1.25
C ILE A 171 18.79 -3.53 -1.05
N ALA A 172 20.11 -3.56 -1.24
CA ALA A 172 20.90 -4.78 -1.05
C ALA A 172 20.84 -5.30 0.39
N VAL A 173 20.87 -4.42 1.40
CA VAL A 173 20.66 -4.79 2.81
C VAL A 173 19.29 -5.44 3.01
N GLY A 174 18.23 -4.83 2.46
CA GLY A 174 16.87 -5.36 2.59
C GLY A 174 16.69 -6.72 1.93
N ASP A 175 17.24 -6.91 0.74
CA ASP A 175 17.16 -8.19 0.02
C ASP A 175 17.96 -9.30 0.72
N ASN A 176 19.11 -8.96 1.29
CA ASN A 176 19.89 -9.89 2.12
C ASN A 176 19.11 -10.28 3.38
N ASN A 177 18.45 -9.33 4.03
CA ASN A 177 17.62 -9.59 5.22
C ASN A 177 16.39 -10.45 4.89
N ARG A 178 15.77 -10.23 3.73
CA ARG A 178 14.68 -11.07 3.22
C ARG A 178 15.17 -12.50 2.94
N THR A 179 16.36 -12.64 2.34
CA THR A 179 16.95 -13.95 2.02
C THR A 179 17.38 -14.72 3.27
N THR A 180 17.98 -14.07 4.26
CA THR A 180 18.42 -14.72 5.52
C THR A 180 17.26 -15.13 6.42
N ALA A 181 16.06 -14.55 6.27
CA ALA A 181 14.84 -15.07 6.88
C ALA A 181 14.44 -16.47 6.37
N SER A 182 15.02 -16.92 5.26
CA SER A 182 14.70 -18.17 4.58
C SER A 182 15.38 -19.42 5.13
N THR A 183 16.15 -19.31 6.22
CA THR A 183 16.86 -20.45 6.83
C THR A 183 15.89 -21.35 7.62
N ASP A 184 15.10 -22.10 6.86
CA ASP A 184 14.56 -23.43 7.16
C ASP A 184 13.83 -23.92 5.89
N MET A 185 14.61 -24.42 4.93
CA MET A 185 14.16 -25.32 3.85
C MET A 185 12.98 -24.83 2.96
N ASN A 186 12.76 -23.52 2.76
CA ASN A 186 11.71 -23.01 1.86
C ASN A 186 12.15 -21.74 1.10
N ASP A 187 11.66 -21.58 -0.12
CA ASP A 187 11.75 -20.33 -0.89
C ASP A 187 10.83 -19.27 -0.28
N VAL A 188 11.28 -18.55 0.74
CA VAL A 188 10.46 -17.57 1.49
C VAL A 188 9.98 -16.40 0.61
N SER A 189 10.65 -16.12 -0.51
CA SER A 189 10.20 -15.09 -1.46
C SER A 189 8.83 -15.43 -2.07
N SER A 190 8.54 -16.72 -2.27
CA SER A 190 7.24 -17.22 -2.76
C SER A 190 6.10 -17.04 -1.74
N ARG A 191 6.42 -16.88 -0.46
CA ARG A 191 5.47 -16.93 0.66
C ARG A 191 5.34 -15.62 1.44
N SER A 192 6.12 -14.61 1.09
CA SER A 192 6.14 -13.30 1.74
C SER A 192 5.75 -12.20 0.74
N HIS A 193 5.17 -11.12 1.24
CA HIS A 193 5.01 -9.90 0.47
C HIS A 193 6.11 -8.92 0.86
N ALA A 194 6.73 -8.25 -0.09
CA ALA A 194 7.67 -7.16 0.17
C ALA A 194 7.08 -5.84 -0.31
N ILE A 195 7.20 -4.80 0.51
CA ILE A 195 6.76 -3.44 0.18
C ILE A 195 7.96 -2.51 0.35
N PHE A 196 8.49 -2.04 -0.77
CA PHE A 196 9.50 -0.99 -0.82
C PHE A 196 8.80 0.35 -1.04
N THR A 197 8.97 1.29 -0.12
CA THR A 197 8.31 2.59 -0.17
C THR A 197 9.36 3.69 -0.31
N ILE A 198 9.15 4.57 -1.27
CA ILE A 198 9.89 5.83 -1.43
C ILE A 198 8.94 6.98 -1.12
N MET A 199 9.33 7.89 -0.26
CA MET A 199 8.56 9.08 0.09
C MET A 199 9.37 10.32 -0.30
N LEU A 200 8.76 11.17 -1.13
CA LEU A 200 9.34 12.46 -1.53
C LEU A 200 8.83 13.53 -0.58
N THR A 201 9.73 14.15 0.18
CA THR A 201 9.36 15.05 1.28
C THR A 201 8.88 16.42 0.81
N GLN A 202 9.37 16.89 -0.34
CA GLN A 202 8.96 18.19 -0.90
C GLN A 202 7.47 18.19 -1.25
N VAL A 203 7.05 17.23 -2.08
CA VAL A 203 5.67 17.12 -2.63
C VAL A 203 4.78 16.15 -1.85
N LEU A 204 5.28 15.60 -0.73
CA LEU A 204 4.61 14.62 0.12
C LEU A 204 4.02 13.40 -0.63
N SER A 205 4.60 13.00 -1.76
CA SER A 205 4.17 11.83 -2.51
C SER A 205 4.83 10.55 -1.98
N LYS A 206 4.12 9.43 -2.13
CA LYS A 206 4.61 8.08 -1.79
C LYS A 206 4.58 7.20 -3.03
N ILE A 207 5.66 6.48 -3.29
CA ILE A 207 5.75 5.43 -4.29
C ILE A 207 5.87 4.10 -3.55
N ASN A 208 4.84 3.26 -3.64
CA ASN A 208 4.83 1.91 -3.10
C ASN A 208 5.14 0.91 -4.22
N LEU A 209 6.25 0.20 -4.11
CA LEU A 209 6.68 -0.86 -5.03
C LEU A 209 6.55 -2.20 -4.31
N VAL A 210 5.60 -3.01 -4.74
CA VAL A 210 5.15 -4.20 -4.01
C VAL A 210 5.43 -5.47 -4.80
N ASP A 211 6.14 -6.40 -4.19
CA ASP A 211 6.34 -7.77 -4.68
C ASP A 211 5.49 -8.73 -3.84
N LEU A 212 4.41 -9.26 -4.41
CA LEU A 212 3.49 -10.12 -3.66
C LEU A 212 3.99 -11.57 -3.61
N ALA A 213 3.55 -12.31 -2.59
CA ALA A 213 3.66 -13.77 -2.55
C ALA A 213 2.99 -14.44 -3.77
N GLY A 214 3.33 -15.71 -3.99
CA GLY A 214 2.73 -16.56 -5.01
C GLY A 214 1.21 -16.68 -4.86
N SER A 215 0.48 -16.53 -5.97
CA SER A 215 -0.98 -16.65 -6.00
C SER A 215 -1.51 -18.07 -6.12
N GLU A 216 -0.62 -19.04 -6.28
CA GLU A 216 -0.99 -20.45 -6.41
C GLU A 216 -1.71 -20.96 -5.17
N ARG A 217 -2.61 -21.92 -5.39
CA ARG A 217 -3.31 -22.56 -4.27
C ARG A 217 -2.37 -23.53 -3.58
N VAL A 218 -2.18 -23.34 -2.29
CA VAL A 218 -1.48 -24.32 -1.45
C VAL A 218 -2.36 -25.56 -1.30
N ASP A 219 -1.88 -26.72 -1.74
CA ASP A 219 -2.58 -27.98 -1.53
C ASP A 219 -2.53 -28.38 -0.05
N SER A 220 -3.67 -28.26 0.63
CA SER A 220 -3.83 -28.58 2.04
C SER A 220 -3.69 -30.08 2.35
N SER A 221 -3.70 -30.95 1.34
CA SER A 221 -3.62 -32.41 1.53
C SER A 221 -2.21 -32.91 1.91
N GLN A 222 -1.16 -32.13 1.63
CA GLN A 222 0.24 -32.57 1.78
C GLN A 222 0.99 -31.98 2.98
N THR A 223 0.38 -31.09 3.77
CA THR A 223 1.06 -30.42 4.90
C THR A 223 0.29 -30.60 6.22
N LYS A 224 0.92 -31.24 7.21
CA LYS A 224 0.39 -31.35 8.58
C LYS A 224 1.04 -30.29 9.50
N GLY A 225 0.29 -29.78 10.47
CA GLY A 225 0.82 -28.95 11.57
C GLY A 225 1.03 -27.47 11.25
N SER A 226 2.16 -26.90 11.70
CA SER A 226 2.50 -25.47 11.59
C SER A 226 2.54 -24.95 10.14
N ARG A 227 2.94 -25.79 9.18
CA ARG A 227 2.98 -25.46 7.75
C ARG A 227 1.59 -25.23 7.14
N LEU A 228 0.57 -25.93 7.64
CA LEU A 228 -0.81 -25.71 7.19
C LEU A 228 -1.33 -24.36 7.68
N LYS A 229 -0.99 -23.96 8.92
CA LYS A 229 -1.32 -22.63 9.47
C LYS A 229 -0.59 -21.51 8.72
N GLU A 230 0.68 -21.73 8.38
CA GLU A 230 1.48 -20.82 7.56
C GLU A 230 0.87 -20.64 6.16
N GLY A 231 0.61 -21.75 5.45
CA GLY A 231 -0.04 -21.72 4.13
C GLY A 231 -1.42 -21.05 4.16
N ALA A 232 -2.21 -21.30 5.21
CA ALA A 232 -3.49 -20.63 5.42
C ALA A 232 -3.35 -19.11 5.59
N ASN A 233 -2.32 -18.65 6.31
CA ASN A 233 -2.08 -17.22 6.55
C ASN A 233 -1.45 -16.50 5.35
N ILE A 234 -0.62 -17.16 4.55
CA ILE A 234 -0.12 -16.61 3.28
C ILE A 234 -1.30 -16.40 2.32
N ASN A 235 -2.14 -17.44 2.19
CA ASN A 235 -3.35 -17.35 1.39
C ASN A 235 -4.35 -16.35 1.96
N LYS A 236 -4.40 -16.14 3.28
CA LYS A 236 -5.27 -15.14 3.90
C LYS A 236 -5.05 -13.74 3.31
N SER A 237 -3.80 -13.32 3.13
CA SER A 237 -3.45 -12.02 2.53
C SER A 237 -4.01 -11.87 1.12
N LEU A 238 -3.76 -12.85 0.25
CA LEU A 238 -4.16 -12.83 -1.17
C LEU A 238 -5.65 -13.10 -1.38
N VAL A 239 -6.27 -13.97 -0.57
CA VAL A 239 -7.72 -14.20 -0.56
C VAL A 239 -8.46 -12.94 -0.12
N THR A 240 -7.94 -12.26 0.91
CA THR A 240 -8.50 -10.98 1.36
C THR A 240 -8.34 -9.91 0.28
N LEU A 241 -7.18 -9.85 -0.38
CA LEU A 241 -6.92 -8.96 -1.51
C LEU A 241 -7.95 -9.19 -2.63
N GLY A 242 -8.19 -10.45 -3.01
CA GLY A 242 -9.22 -10.81 -3.99
C GLY A 242 -10.64 -10.44 -3.55
N SER A 243 -10.94 -10.52 -2.25
CA SER A 243 -12.23 -10.12 -1.69
C SER A 243 -12.43 -8.60 -1.73
N VAL A 244 -11.39 -7.83 -1.38
CA VAL A 244 -11.36 -6.36 -1.51
C VAL A 244 -11.59 -5.93 -2.95
N ILE A 245 -10.85 -6.53 -3.90
CA ILE A 245 -10.99 -6.24 -5.32
C ILE A 245 -12.39 -6.56 -5.84
N SER A 246 -12.94 -7.72 -5.44
CA SER A 246 -14.29 -8.12 -5.86
C SER A 246 -15.36 -7.17 -5.30
N ALA A 247 -15.23 -6.75 -4.03
CA ALA A 247 -16.12 -5.78 -3.42
C ALA A 247 -16.02 -4.40 -4.10
N LEU A 248 -14.82 -3.94 -4.42
CA LEU A 248 -14.58 -2.67 -5.13
C LEU A 248 -15.15 -2.68 -6.55
N ALA A 249 -14.92 -3.76 -7.30
CA ALA A 249 -15.49 -3.93 -8.63
C ALA A 249 -17.03 -4.00 -8.60
N LEU A 250 -17.62 -4.66 -7.59
CA LEU A 250 -19.07 -4.71 -7.40
C LEU A 250 -19.64 -3.35 -7.02
N LYS A 251 -18.98 -2.59 -6.14
CA LYS A 251 -19.37 -1.23 -5.78
C LYS A 251 -19.51 -0.35 -7.02
N MET A 252 -18.59 -0.50 -7.96
CA MET A 252 -18.62 0.20 -9.25
C MET A 252 -19.82 -0.21 -10.10
N TYR A 253 -20.05 -1.53 -10.26
CA TYR A 253 -21.18 -2.04 -11.03
C TYR A 253 -22.52 -1.56 -10.47
N VAL A 254 -22.71 -1.62 -9.15
CA VAL A 254 -23.94 -1.14 -8.50
C VAL A 254 -24.12 0.36 -8.71
N PHE A 255 -23.07 1.16 -8.51
CA PHE A 255 -23.15 2.61 -8.64
C PHE A 255 -23.37 3.09 -10.09
N CYS A 256 -22.68 2.51 -11.06
CA CYS A 256 -22.74 2.94 -12.47
C CYS A 256 -23.91 2.33 -13.25
N VAL A 257 -24.37 1.12 -12.90
CA VAL A 257 -25.37 0.39 -13.69
C VAL A 257 -26.70 0.31 -12.96
N VAL A 258 -26.70 -0.17 -11.70
CA VAL A 258 -27.94 -0.47 -10.98
C VAL A 258 -28.63 0.80 -10.47
N VAL A 259 -27.88 1.73 -9.87
CA VAL A 259 -28.44 2.98 -9.31
C VAL A 259 -29.15 3.84 -10.38
N PRO A 260 -28.58 4.07 -11.59
CA PRO A 260 -29.27 4.84 -12.63
C PRO A 260 -30.53 4.16 -13.19
N ILE A 261 -30.57 2.82 -13.21
CA ILE A 261 -31.74 2.05 -13.67
C ILE A 261 -32.88 2.18 -12.66
N LEU A 262 -32.58 2.00 -11.37
CA LEU A 262 -33.58 2.13 -10.30
C LEU A 262 -34.08 3.58 -10.14
N SER A 263 -33.22 4.58 -10.36
CA SER A 263 -33.62 5.99 -10.28
C SER A 263 -34.51 6.45 -11.45
N LYS A 264 -34.55 5.72 -12.57
CA LYS A 264 -35.38 6.05 -13.74
C LYS A 264 -36.79 5.44 -13.69
N GLN A 265 -37.10 4.58 -12.73
CA GLN A 265 -38.42 3.94 -12.61
C GLN A 265 -39.41 4.68 -11.69
N CYS A 266 -39.04 5.83 -11.10
CA CYS A 266 -39.97 6.66 -10.34
C CYS A 266 -40.29 7.96 -11.09
N SER A 267 -41.30 7.89 -11.94
CA SER A 267 -42.11 9.06 -12.32
C SER A 267 -43.41 9.04 -11.49
N PRO A 268 -43.94 10.19 -11.03
CA PRO A 268 -45.13 10.23 -10.19
C PRO A 268 -46.39 10.20 -11.06
N SER A 269 -46.92 9.01 -11.34
CA SER A 269 -48.30 8.88 -11.82
C SER A 269 -48.87 7.53 -11.37
N GLY A 270 -49.87 7.63 -10.50
CA GLY A 270 -50.42 6.51 -9.76
C GLY A 270 -51.06 5.45 -10.63
N VAL A 271 -50.84 4.19 -10.24
CA VAL A 271 -51.78 3.09 -10.34
C VAL A 271 -51.40 2.06 -9.27
N SER A 272 -52.38 1.75 -8.42
CA SER A 272 -52.35 0.74 -7.38
C SER A 272 -52.35 -0.67 -7.97
N ALA A 273 -51.38 -1.50 -7.57
CA ALA A 273 -51.51 -2.95 -7.53
C ALA A 273 -50.48 -3.54 -6.55
N ASP A 274 -50.99 -4.30 -5.59
CA ASP A 274 -50.26 -5.05 -4.57
C ASP A 274 -49.13 -5.90 -5.13
N MET A 275 -47.92 -5.73 -4.59
CA MET A 275 -47.00 -6.83 -4.33
C MET A 275 -46.07 -6.42 -3.18
N SER A 276 -46.40 -6.94 -2.00
CA SER A 276 -45.64 -6.79 -0.76
C SER A 276 -44.27 -7.45 -0.86
N VAL A 277 -43.24 -6.68 -1.19
CA VAL A 277 -41.86 -6.95 -0.76
C VAL A 277 -41.43 -5.74 0.07
N GLY A 278 -41.30 -5.96 1.38
CA GLY A 278 -41.06 -4.91 2.35
C GLY A 278 -39.78 -4.12 2.07
N VAL A 279 -39.92 -2.95 1.44
CA VAL A 279 -38.87 -1.94 1.37
C VAL A 279 -38.87 -1.21 2.71
N GLN A 280 -38.23 -1.80 3.72
CA GLN A 280 -37.83 -1.05 4.91
C GLN A 280 -36.80 0.01 4.48
N SER A 281 -37.03 1.25 4.93
CA SER A 281 -36.25 2.45 4.60
C SER A 281 -34.73 2.22 4.66
N THR A 282 -34.09 2.03 3.51
CA THR A 282 -32.63 1.81 3.47
C THR A 282 -31.90 3.15 3.55
N LYS A 283 -31.43 3.52 4.76
CA LYS A 283 -30.20 4.32 4.88
C LYS A 283 -29.18 3.71 3.91
N LYS A 284 -28.53 4.52 3.05
CA LYS A 284 -27.47 4.07 2.12
C LYS A 284 -26.47 3.19 2.87
N LYS A 285 -26.63 1.86 2.84
CA LYS A 285 -25.68 0.92 3.44
C LYS A 285 -24.45 0.99 2.56
N GLN A 286 -23.44 1.72 3.03
CA GLN A 286 -22.14 1.78 2.39
C GLN A 286 -21.62 0.34 2.28
N LEU A 287 -21.30 -0.11 1.06
CA LEU A 287 -20.76 -1.44 0.83
C LEU A 287 -19.46 -1.57 1.64
N TYR A 288 -19.42 -2.53 2.57
CA TYR A 288 -18.27 -2.78 3.41
C TYR A 288 -17.14 -3.41 2.58
N ILE A 289 -15.94 -2.84 2.64
CA ILE A 289 -14.75 -3.35 1.97
C ILE A 289 -13.79 -3.88 3.05
N PRO A 290 -13.41 -5.17 3.03
CA PRO A 290 -12.74 -5.85 4.14
C PRO A 290 -11.23 -5.60 4.22
N TYR A 291 -10.76 -4.34 4.16
CA TYR A 291 -9.33 -4.02 4.20
C TYR A 291 -8.62 -4.51 5.46
N ARG A 292 -9.32 -4.56 6.60
CA ARG A 292 -8.76 -4.96 7.90
C ARG A 292 -8.58 -6.47 8.07
N ASN A 293 -9.05 -7.27 7.12
CA ASN A 293 -9.01 -8.72 7.25
C ASN A 293 -7.60 -9.31 7.05
N SER A 294 -6.69 -8.58 6.39
CA SER A 294 -5.26 -8.92 6.33
C SER A 294 -4.37 -7.69 6.49
N VAL A 295 -3.13 -7.92 6.92
CA VAL A 295 -2.12 -6.84 7.07
C VAL A 295 -1.85 -6.17 5.73
N LEU A 296 -1.72 -6.97 4.66
CA LEU A 296 -1.46 -6.49 3.31
C LEU A 296 -2.57 -5.55 2.82
N THR A 297 -3.84 -5.97 2.90
CA THR A 297 -4.94 -5.13 2.41
C THR A 297 -5.17 -3.91 3.27
N TRP A 298 -4.79 -3.96 4.55
CA TRP A 298 -4.88 -2.80 5.41
C TRP A 298 -3.83 -1.76 5.02
N LEU A 299 -2.58 -2.16 4.81
CA LEU A 299 -1.52 -1.26 4.34
C LEU A 299 -1.73 -0.74 2.92
N LEU A 300 -2.36 -1.52 2.04
CA LEU A 300 -2.68 -1.13 0.66
C LEU A 300 -4.08 -0.52 0.49
N LYS A 301 -4.73 -0.14 1.59
CA LYS A 301 -6.08 0.46 1.56
C LYS A 301 -6.16 1.67 0.62
N ASP A 302 -5.15 2.54 0.66
CA ASP A 302 -5.12 3.74 -0.18
C ASP A 302 -4.82 3.40 -1.66
N SER A 303 -4.07 2.33 -1.90
CA SER A 303 -3.76 1.83 -3.25
C SER A 303 -4.95 1.18 -3.95
N LEU A 304 -5.94 0.66 -3.21
CA LEU A 304 -7.05 -0.08 -3.79
C LEU A 304 -8.36 0.66 -3.51
N GLY A 305 -8.82 1.50 -4.43
CA GLY A 305 -10.03 2.30 -4.28
C GLY A 305 -9.85 3.57 -3.44
N GLY A 306 -8.61 4.01 -3.20
CA GLY A 306 -8.26 5.21 -2.42
C GLY A 306 -7.45 6.25 -3.20
N ASN A 307 -6.66 7.04 -2.47
CA ASN A 307 -5.82 8.11 -3.00
C ASN A 307 -4.44 7.61 -3.44
N ALA A 308 -4.39 6.87 -4.55
CA ALA A 308 -3.14 6.55 -5.24
C ALA A 308 -3.38 6.18 -6.71
N MET A 309 -2.43 6.54 -7.57
CA MET A 309 -2.33 6.01 -8.93
C MET A 309 -1.78 4.59 -8.86
N THR A 310 -2.60 3.60 -9.20
CA THR A 310 -2.25 2.20 -8.96
C THR A 310 -2.14 1.41 -10.25
N THR A 311 -1.02 0.73 -10.41
CA THR A 311 -0.70 -0.18 -11.51
C THR A 311 -0.50 -1.57 -10.94
N MET A 312 -1.08 -2.60 -11.55
CA MET A 312 -0.68 -3.98 -11.29
C MET A 312 -0.04 -4.61 -12.50
N ILE A 313 1.02 -5.36 -12.24
CA ILE A 313 1.75 -6.17 -13.20
C ILE A 313 1.35 -7.62 -12.96
N ALA A 314 0.57 -8.18 -13.89
CA ALA A 314 0.21 -9.58 -13.87
C ALA A 314 1.30 -10.40 -14.55
N THR A 315 2.03 -11.20 -13.79
CA THR A 315 3.09 -12.08 -14.28
C THR A 315 2.54 -13.50 -14.44
N ILE A 316 2.77 -14.13 -15.59
CA ILE A 316 2.18 -15.43 -15.93
C ILE A 316 3.24 -16.38 -16.49
N SER A 317 3.00 -17.69 -16.35
CA SER A 317 3.85 -18.70 -16.98
C SER A 317 3.24 -19.14 -18.32
N PRO A 318 4.03 -19.22 -19.40
CA PRO A 318 3.56 -19.73 -20.69
C PRO A 318 3.50 -21.26 -20.74
N ALA A 319 4.00 -21.97 -19.72
CA ALA A 319 4.03 -23.43 -19.71
C ALA A 319 2.63 -24.03 -19.53
N ASP A 320 2.30 -25.06 -20.30
CA ASP A 320 0.98 -25.73 -20.26
C ASP A 320 0.66 -26.29 -18.86
N LEU A 321 1.67 -26.77 -18.14
CA LEU A 321 1.55 -27.26 -16.77
C LEU A 321 1.00 -26.19 -15.81
N ASN A 322 1.18 -24.90 -16.14
CA ASN A 322 0.74 -23.76 -15.35
C ASN A 322 -0.54 -23.10 -15.89
N TYR A 323 -1.22 -23.72 -16.86
CA TYR A 323 -2.39 -23.14 -17.52
C TYR A 323 -3.46 -22.62 -16.55
N MET A 324 -3.77 -23.41 -15.52
CA MET A 324 -4.81 -23.06 -14.54
C MET A 324 -4.45 -21.81 -13.72
N GLU A 325 -3.20 -21.71 -13.28
CA GLU A 325 -2.72 -20.57 -12.48
C GLU A 325 -2.50 -19.31 -13.34
N THR A 326 -2.10 -19.48 -14.59
CA THR A 326 -2.13 -18.40 -15.58
C THR A 326 -3.56 -17.89 -15.75
N LEU A 327 -4.54 -18.77 -15.99
CA LEU A 327 -5.94 -18.36 -16.16
C LEU A 327 -6.53 -17.67 -14.91
N THR A 328 -6.21 -18.13 -13.70
CA THR A 328 -6.66 -17.48 -12.46
C THR A 328 -6.07 -16.07 -12.32
N THR A 329 -4.79 -15.89 -12.64
CA THR A 329 -4.09 -14.59 -12.64
C THR A 329 -4.73 -13.61 -13.63
N LEU A 330 -5.06 -14.06 -14.84
CA LEU A 330 -5.67 -13.22 -15.87
C LEU A 330 -7.10 -12.78 -15.50
N ARG A 331 -7.91 -13.69 -14.94
CA ARG A 331 -9.23 -13.36 -14.40
C ARG A 331 -9.13 -12.39 -13.23
N TYR A 332 -8.09 -12.49 -12.42
CA TYR A 332 -7.82 -11.56 -11.35
C TYR A 332 -7.51 -10.16 -11.90
N ALA A 333 -6.57 -10.04 -12.85
CA ALA A 333 -6.24 -8.78 -13.51
C ALA A 333 -7.46 -8.12 -14.17
N SER A 334 -8.32 -8.91 -14.81
CA SER A 334 -9.57 -8.44 -15.41
C SER A 334 -10.51 -7.80 -14.39
N ARG A 335 -10.58 -8.31 -13.15
CA ARG A 335 -11.38 -7.71 -12.07
C ARG A 335 -10.74 -6.43 -11.54
N VAL A 336 -9.42 -6.40 -11.36
CA VAL A 336 -8.69 -5.22 -10.87
C VAL A 336 -8.89 -4.02 -11.81
N LYS A 337 -8.96 -4.25 -13.12
CA LYS A 337 -9.25 -3.22 -14.13
C LYS A 337 -10.53 -2.41 -13.86
N ASN A 338 -11.51 -3.00 -13.16
CA ASN A 338 -12.80 -2.35 -12.89
C ASN A 338 -12.80 -1.52 -11.59
N ILE A 339 -11.68 -1.45 -10.87
CA ILE A 339 -11.54 -0.63 -9.68
C ILE A 339 -11.23 0.81 -10.11
N GLN A 340 -11.97 1.78 -9.57
CA GLN A 340 -11.62 3.19 -9.72
C GLN A 340 -10.99 3.70 -8.43
N ASN A 341 -9.80 4.27 -8.58
CA ASN A 341 -9.15 5.05 -7.53
C ASN A 341 -9.50 6.53 -7.69
N SER A 342 -9.28 7.31 -6.63
CA SER A 342 -9.48 8.76 -6.63
C SER A 342 -8.17 9.45 -6.24
N PRO A 343 -7.14 9.39 -7.10
CA PRO A 343 -5.86 10.04 -6.82
C PRO A 343 -6.01 11.55 -6.81
N THR A 344 -5.42 12.18 -5.80
CA THR A 344 -5.37 13.63 -5.59
C THR A 344 -3.92 14.03 -5.33
N VAL A 345 -3.54 15.24 -5.78
CA VAL A 345 -2.22 15.81 -5.49
C VAL A 345 -2.14 16.09 -3.99
N ASN A 346 -1.08 15.60 -3.35
CA ASN A 346 -0.81 15.90 -1.95
C ASN A 346 -0.28 17.34 -1.87
N GLU A 347 -0.92 18.17 -1.04
CA GLU A 347 -0.50 19.56 -0.84
C GLU A 347 0.81 19.63 -0.03
N ASP A 348 1.71 20.55 -0.41
CA ASP A 348 3.05 20.74 0.15
C ASP A 348 3.09 20.72 1.68
N GLY A 349 4.04 19.92 2.20
CA GLY A 349 4.25 19.75 3.63
C GLY A 349 4.74 20.99 4.35
N SER A 350 5.26 22.00 3.66
CA SER A 350 5.72 23.24 4.29
C SER A 350 4.60 23.94 5.09
N MET A 351 3.39 24.00 4.52
CA MET A 351 2.22 24.59 5.17
C MET A 351 1.71 23.72 6.33
N LYS A 352 1.66 22.39 6.14
CA LYS A 352 1.15 21.45 7.15
C LYS A 352 2.12 21.23 8.31
N THR A 353 3.43 21.26 8.06
CA THR A 353 4.46 21.11 9.11
C THR A 353 4.47 22.33 10.01
N SER A 354 4.32 23.53 9.44
CA SER A 354 4.14 24.77 10.21
C SER A 354 2.84 24.72 11.05
N GLN A 355 1.74 24.24 10.48
CA GLN A 355 0.47 24.06 11.21
C GLN A 355 0.55 23.01 12.32
N LEU A 356 1.19 21.86 12.07
CA LEU A 356 1.37 20.79 13.05
C LEU A 356 2.34 21.21 14.16
N GLN A 357 3.42 21.92 13.84
CA GLN A 357 4.31 22.49 14.86
C GLN A 357 3.58 23.53 15.73
N ALA A 358 2.72 24.36 15.12
CA ALA A 358 1.87 25.28 15.86
C ALA A 358 0.84 24.56 16.74
N GLU A 359 0.27 23.44 16.27
CA GLU A 359 -0.67 22.62 17.02
C GLU A 359 0.01 21.87 18.18
N VAL A 360 1.22 21.34 17.97
CA VAL A 360 2.05 20.74 19.03
C VAL A 360 2.38 21.76 20.11
N LEU A 361 2.80 22.97 19.74
CA LEU A 361 3.06 24.05 20.70
C LEU A 361 1.80 24.44 21.49
N LYS A 362 0.65 24.50 20.81
CA LYS A 362 -0.63 24.79 21.46
C LYS A 362 -1.02 23.70 22.46
N LEU A 363 -0.87 22.43 22.10
CA LEU A 363 -1.18 21.30 22.97
C LEU A 363 -0.21 21.22 24.16
N GLN A 364 1.08 21.51 23.96
CA GLN A 364 2.06 21.60 25.04
C GLN A 364 1.67 22.70 26.05
N LYS A 365 1.29 23.88 25.55
CA LYS A 365 0.82 24.98 26.40
C LYS A 365 -0.44 24.63 27.19
N GLN A 366 -1.41 23.96 26.57
CA GLN A 366 -2.61 23.48 27.25
C GLN A 366 -2.29 22.44 28.33
N LEU A 367 -1.27 21.60 28.11
CA LEU A 367 -0.81 20.62 29.10
C LEU A 367 -0.17 21.32 30.31
N GLU A 368 0.64 22.36 30.08
CA GLU A 368 1.26 23.18 31.13
C GLU A 368 0.20 23.95 31.94
N GLU A 369 -0.80 24.53 31.27
CA GLU A 369 -1.94 25.21 31.92
C GLU A 369 -2.78 24.22 32.76
N ALA A 370 -2.98 22.99 32.28
CA ALA A 370 -3.70 21.95 33.01
C ALA A 370 -2.91 21.33 34.17
N THR A 371 -1.58 21.41 34.15
CA THR A 371 -0.71 20.94 35.25
C THR A 371 -0.48 22.00 36.33
N GLN A 372 -0.79 23.28 36.08
CA GLN A 372 -0.82 24.35 37.08
C GLN A 372 -2.13 24.37 37.91
N VAL A 373 -2.55 23.23 38.45
CA VAL A 373 -3.57 23.25 39.52
C VAL A 373 -2.90 23.78 40.79
N PRO A 374 -3.37 24.89 41.38
CA PRO A 374 -2.79 25.41 42.61
C PRO A 374 -3.02 24.40 43.74
N ILE A 375 -1.95 23.93 44.37
CA ILE A 375 -2.03 23.31 45.69
C ILE A 375 -2.53 24.41 46.63
N VAL A 376 -3.83 24.45 46.86
CA VAL A 376 -4.45 25.29 47.88
C VAL A 376 -3.87 24.84 49.22
N LYS A 377 -2.90 25.61 49.74
CA LYS A 377 -2.43 25.50 51.13
C LYS A 377 -3.57 25.94 52.04
N GLY A 378 -4.44 25.00 52.39
CA GLY A 378 -5.39 25.17 53.50
C GLY A 378 -4.64 25.18 54.82
N GLN A 379 -4.14 26.35 55.24
CA GLN A 379 -3.90 26.62 56.65
C GLN A 379 -5.25 26.93 57.30
N GLN A 380 -5.90 25.91 57.86
CA GLN A 380 -6.84 26.09 58.96
C GLN A 380 -6.27 25.36 60.16
N GLU A 381 -5.70 26.14 61.08
CA GLU A 381 -5.44 25.72 62.45
C GLU A 381 -6.78 25.28 63.07
N CYS A 382 -6.97 23.98 63.24
CA CYS A 382 -7.98 23.46 64.16
C CYS A 382 -7.50 23.71 65.59
N LYS A 383 -7.97 24.79 66.22
CA LYS A 383 -7.91 24.94 67.68
C LYS A 383 -8.99 24.04 68.30
N THR A 384 -8.57 22.97 68.96
CA THR A 384 -9.42 22.17 69.84
C THR A 384 -9.60 22.89 71.18
N PRO A 385 -10.82 23.02 71.72
CA PRO A 385 -11.04 23.56 73.05
C PRO A 385 -11.23 22.40 74.04
N PHE A 386 -10.16 21.82 74.57
CA PHE A 386 -10.26 20.93 75.73
C PHE A 386 -8.90 20.77 76.41
N GLU A 387 -8.67 21.52 77.49
CA GLU A 387 -7.92 21.12 78.70
C GLU A 387 -7.79 22.32 79.65
N GLN A 388 -8.88 22.62 80.36
CA GLN A 388 -8.82 23.26 81.68
C GLN A 388 -9.51 22.34 82.67
N SER A 389 -8.74 21.46 83.29
CA SER A 389 -8.95 20.96 84.65
C SER A 389 -7.85 19.98 84.98
N PHE A 390 -6.86 20.40 85.76
CA PHE A 390 -6.25 19.64 86.85
C PHE A 390 -5.28 20.58 87.60
N LYS A 391 -5.84 21.35 88.54
CA LYS A 391 -5.15 21.76 89.76
C LYS A 391 -6.09 21.40 90.93
N GLY A 392 -5.75 20.31 91.58
CA GLY A 392 -6.17 19.84 92.89
C GLY A 392 -5.02 19.00 93.39
#